data_AF-A0A7W3Y9E9-F1
#
_entry.id   AF-A0A7W3Y9E9-F1
#
_cell.length_a   1.000
_cell.length_b   1.000
_cell.length_c   1.000
_cell.angle_alpha   90.00
_cell.angle_beta   90.00
_cell.angle_gamma   90.00
#
_symmetry.space_group_name_H-M   'P 1'
#
loop_
_entity.id
_entity.type
_entity.pdbx_description
1 polymer ?
#
loop_
_entity_poly.entity_id
_entity_poly.type
_entity_poly.pdbx_seq_one_letter_code
_entity_poly.pdbx_strand_id
1 'polypeptide(L)'
;MEVIKLFYIAYGRFLAATRNKLFFATIVHFQYGPLITEVHDKFNGQSVLDIDKTDKEAMDDYNLVSQDSKIVDLLSKVNEDYINYNVARLSKQTYQH
;
A
#
# COMPACT_ATOMS: atom_id res chain seq x y z
N MET A 1 6.49 -5.77 -6.28
CA MET A 1 5.35 -6.03 -5.38
C MET A 1 4.35 -4.91 -5.66
N GLU A 2 3.15 -5.21 -6.18
CA GLU A 2 2.26 -4.17 -6.73
C GLU A 2 1.67 -3.31 -5.62
N VAL A 3 1.94 -2.00 -5.64
CA VAL A 3 1.43 -0.94 -4.75
C VAL A 3 -0.07 -1.11 -4.45
N ILE A 4 -0.82 -1.59 -5.44
CA ILE A 4 -2.25 -1.90 -5.38
C ILE A 4 -2.62 -2.83 -4.21
N LYS A 5 -1.80 -3.85 -3.90
CA LYS A 5 -2.09 -4.79 -2.78
C LYS A 5 -1.99 -4.10 -1.43
N LEU A 6 -1.04 -3.19 -1.26
CA LEU A 6 -0.89 -2.39 -0.03
C LEU A 6 -2.09 -1.44 0.14
N PHE A 7 -2.50 -0.78 -0.94
CA PHE A 7 -3.69 0.07 -0.95
C PHE A 7 -4.95 -0.70 -0.52
N TYR A 8 -5.14 -1.92 -1.04
CA TYR A 8 -6.29 -2.75 -0.70
C TYR A 8 -6.30 -3.15 0.78
N ILE A 9 -5.15 -3.57 1.33
CA ILE A 9 -5.02 -3.94 2.75
C ILE A 9 -5.27 -2.72 3.65
N ALA A 10 -4.69 -1.56 3.32
CA ALA A 10 -4.89 -0.33 4.08
C ALA A 10 -6.36 0.11 4.05
N TYR A 11 -7.01 0.10 2.89
CA TYR A 11 -8.41 0.44 2.74
C TYR A 11 -9.31 -0.47 3.60
N GLY A 12 -9.12 -1.79 3.52
CA GLY A 12 -9.91 -2.75 4.29
C GLY A 12 -9.77 -2.55 5.80
N ARG A 13 -8.55 -2.31 6.28
CA ARG A 13 -8.27 -2.06 7.70
C ARG A 13 -8.86 -0.74 8.19
N PHE A 14 -8.70 0.34 7.42
CA PHE A 14 -9.31 1.63 7.76
C PHE A 14 -10.82 1.53 7.84
N LEU A 15 -11.44 0.87 6.86
CA LEU A 15 -12.89 0.69 6.80
C LEU A 15 -13.39 -0.14 7.98
N ALA A 16 -12.68 -1.21 8.35
CA ALA A 16 -13.04 -2.02 9.50
C ALA A 16 -12.94 -1.24 10.82
N ALA A 17 -11.88 -0.44 11.00
CA ALA A 17 -11.60 0.29 12.23
C ALA A 17 -12.49 1.53 12.40
N THR A 18 -12.72 2.29 11.33
CA THR A 18 -13.37 3.61 11.40
C THR A 18 -14.79 3.61 10.88
N ARG A 19 -15.20 2.57 10.15
CA ARG A 19 -16.44 2.51 9.35
C ARG A 19 -16.53 3.59 8.27
N ASN A 20 -15.43 4.29 7.98
CA ASN A 20 -15.32 5.29 6.93
C ASN A 20 -14.43 4.78 5.79
N LYS A 21 -14.60 5.36 4.60
CA LYS A 21 -13.75 5.05 3.45
C LYS A 21 -12.40 5.78 3.58
N LEU A 22 -11.29 5.08 3.32
CA LEU A 22 -9.96 5.69 3.31
C LEU A 22 -9.77 6.61 2.10
N PHE A 23 -10.33 6.21 0.97
CA PHE A 23 -10.39 6.97 -0.27
C PHE A 23 -11.67 6.62 -1.03
N PHE A 24 -12.05 7.44 -2.00
CA PHE A 24 -13.27 7.24 -2.79
C PHE A 24 -13.02 6.59 -4.16
N ALA A 25 -11.77 6.39 -4.54
CA ALA A 25 -11.40 5.73 -5.79
C ALA A 25 -12.04 4.35 -5.91
N THR A 26 -12.46 3.99 -7.12
CA THR A 26 -13.15 2.73 -7.39
C THR A 26 -12.15 1.57 -7.35
N ILE A 27 -12.46 0.56 -6.54
CA ILE A 27 -11.72 -0.71 -6.52
C ILE A 27 -12.47 -1.68 -7.45
N VAL A 28 -11.89 -2.01 -8.59
CA VAL A 28 -12.43 -2.98 -9.54
C VAL A 28 -11.76 -4.34 -9.39
N HIS A 29 -12.49 -5.42 -9.63
CA HIS A 29 -11.93 -6.77 -9.60
C HIS A 29 -11.43 -7.16 -11.00
N PHE A 30 -10.12 -7.33 -11.15
CA PHE A 30 -9.48 -7.83 -12.37
C PHE A 30 -9.10 -9.31 -12.22
N GLN A 31 -8.72 -9.94 -13.34
CA GLN A 31 -8.30 -11.35 -13.40
C GLN A 31 -7.15 -11.69 -12.44
N TYR A 32 -6.35 -10.70 -12.03
CA TYR A 32 -5.19 -10.87 -11.13
C TYR A 32 -5.39 -10.29 -9.73
N GLY A 33 -6.60 -9.79 -9.41
CA GLY A 33 -6.94 -9.24 -8.10
C GLY A 33 -7.63 -7.87 -8.16
N PRO A 34 -7.88 -7.26 -6.98
CA PRO A 34 -8.43 -5.91 -6.90
C PRO A 34 -7.44 -4.89 -7.48
N LEU A 35 -7.98 -3.93 -8.22
CA LEU A 35 -7.24 -2.88 -8.92
C LEU A 35 -7.89 -1.53 -8.64
N ILE A 36 -7.07 -0.49 -8.42
CA ILE A 36 -7.53 0.90 -8.45
C ILE A 36 -7.12 1.45 -9.81
N THR A 37 -8.08 1.71 -10.68
CA THR A 37 -7.81 2.07 -12.09
C THR A 37 -6.94 3.31 -12.21
N GLU A 38 -7.19 4.35 -11.41
CA GLU A 38 -6.40 5.58 -11.40
C GLU A 38 -4.92 5.34 -11.06
N VAL A 39 -4.66 4.47 -10.08
CA VAL A 39 -3.29 4.11 -9.67
C VAL A 39 -2.65 3.23 -10.75
N HIS A 40 -3.39 2.25 -11.27
CA HIS A 40 -2.91 1.41 -12.35
C HIS A 40 -2.50 2.25 -13.55
N ASP A 41 -3.37 3.15 -14.02
CA ASP A 41 -3.12 3.96 -15.20
C ASP A 41 -1.95 4.94 -15.00
N LYS A 42 -1.78 5.49 -13.79
CA LYS A 42 -0.64 6.37 -13.44
C LYS A 42 0.70 5.63 -13.51
N PHE A 43 0.74 4.36 -13.09
CA PHE A 43 1.98 3.60 -12.94
C PHE A 43 2.11 2.44 -13.96
N ASN A 44 1.18 2.30 -14.90
CA ASN A 44 1.21 1.22 -15.88
C ASN A 44 2.47 1.32 -16.76
N GLY A 45 3.17 0.20 -16.93
CA GLY A 45 4.46 0.18 -17.64
C GLY A 45 5.65 0.76 -16.86
N GLN A 46 5.45 1.28 -15.64
CA GLN A 46 6.52 1.72 -14.75
C GLN A 46 6.88 0.60 -13.78
N SER A 47 8.05 -0.01 -13.98
CA SER A 47 8.53 -1.14 -13.17
C SER A 47 9.47 -0.72 -12.03
N VAL A 48 9.97 0.51 -12.06
CA VAL A 48 10.92 1.06 -11.07
C VAL A 48 10.45 2.45 -10.66
N LEU A 49 10.08 2.60 -9.39
CA LEU A 49 10.05 3.92 -8.77
C LEU A 49 11.52 4.34 -8.63
N ASP A 50 11.94 5.31 -9.43
CA ASP A 50 13.30 5.84 -9.39
C ASP A 50 13.44 6.63 -8.09
N ILE A 51 13.92 5.95 -7.04
CA ILE A 51 14.01 6.46 -5.66
C ILE A 51 14.86 7.75 -5.60
N ASP A 52 15.82 7.88 -6.52
CA ASP A 52 16.70 9.03 -6.66
C ASP A 52 16.04 10.20 -7.43
N LYS A 53 14.87 9.97 -8.05
CA LYS A 53 14.03 10.98 -8.70
C LYS A 53 12.65 11.04 -8.06
N THR A 54 12.61 11.02 -6.72
CA THR A 54 11.35 11.32 -6.05
C THR A 54 10.93 12.73 -6.48
N ASP A 55 9.83 12.83 -7.22
CA ASP A 55 9.39 14.10 -7.79
C ASP A 55 8.73 14.95 -6.70
N LYS A 56 8.62 16.25 -6.97
CA LYS A 56 8.04 17.19 -6.00
C LYS A 56 6.61 16.78 -5.60
N GLU A 57 5.84 16.22 -6.54
CA GLU A 57 4.49 15.75 -6.30
C GLU A 57 4.46 14.64 -5.25
N ALA A 58 5.35 13.64 -5.34
CA ALA A 58 5.46 12.57 -4.36
C ALA A 58 5.88 13.06 -2.96
N MET A 59 6.77 14.06 -2.87
CA MET A 59 7.10 14.70 -1.59
C MET A 59 5.91 15.44 -1.00
N ASP A 60 5.18 16.20 -1.82
CA ASP A 60 4.02 16.97 -1.40
C ASP A 60 2.88 16.04 -0.94
N ASP A 61 2.64 14.95 -1.67
CA ASP A 61 1.68 13.89 -1.30
C ASP A 61 2.06 13.21 0.02
N TYR A 62 3.34 12.87 0.21
CA TYR A 62 3.83 12.32 1.47
C TYR A 62 3.58 13.29 2.63
N ASN A 63 3.98 14.56 2.48
CA ASN A 63 3.81 15.57 3.51
C ASN A 63 2.34 15.79 3.88
N LEU A 64 1.44 15.79 2.90
CA LEU A 64 0.00 15.90 3.11
C LEU A 64 -0.53 14.72 3.92
N VAL A 65 -0.20 13.49 3.53
CA VAL A 65 -0.66 12.28 4.22
C VAL A 65 -0.07 12.18 5.62
N SER A 66 1.19 12.57 5.80
CA SER A 66 1.90 12.55 7.09
C SER A 66 1.32 13.50 8.15
N GLN A 67 0.49 14.46 7.75
CA GLN A 67 -0.22 15.35 8.68
C GLN A 67 -1.42 14.67 9.35
N ASP A 68 -1.97 13.59 8.77
CA ASP A 68 -3.06 12.83 9.38
C ASP A 68 -2.51 11.66 10.21
N SER A 69 -2.49 11.86 11.53
CA SER A 69 -1.97 10.87 12.48
C SER A 69 -2.71 9.52 12.44
N LYS A 70 -4.00 9.49 12.06
CA LYS A 70 -4.76 8.23 11.96
C LYS A 70 -4.34 7.45 10.73
N ILE A 71 -4.12 8.13 9.61
CA ILE A 71 -3.65 7.51 8.38
C ILE A 71 -2.21 7.01 8.57
N VAL A 72 -1.34 7.82 9.19
CA VAL A 72 0.04 7.41 9.51
C VAL A 72 0.08 6.17 10.39
N ASP A 73 -0.68 6.14 11.49
CA ASP A 73 -0.73 4.99 12.40
C ASP A 73 -1.24 3.71 11.69
N LEU A 74 -2.26 3.85 10.84
CA LEU A 74 -2.74 2.74 10.01
C LEU A 74 -1.65 2.22 9.06
N LEU A 75 -0.99 3.10 8.31
CA LEU A 75 0.02 2.72 7.32
C LEU A 75 1.23 2.06 7.99
N SER A 76 1.65 2.57 9.16
CA SER A 76 2.69 1.93 9.97
C SER A 76 2.30 0.51 10.39
N LYS A 77 1.08 0.30 10.90
CA LYS A 77 0.58 -1.04 11.26
C LYS A 77 0.48 -1.98 10.06
N VAL A 78 0.04 -1.48 8.91
CA VAL A 78 0.02 -2.25 7.65
C VAL A 78 1.44 -2.67 7.26
N ASN A 79 2.39 -1.75 7.35
CA ASN A 79 3.78 -1.98 6.98
C ASN A 79 4.48 -2.96 7.95
N GLU A 80 4.29 -2.78 9.27
CA GLU A 80 4.81 -3.69 10.31
C GLU A 80 4.30 -5.12 10.09
N ASP A 81 2.99 -5.29 9.91
CA ASP A 81 2.43 -6.61 9.65
C ASP A 81 2.96 -7.20 8.35
N TYR A 82 3.10 -6.39 7.29
CA TYR A 82 3.61 -6.88 6.01
C TYR A 82 5.09 -7.28 6.06
N ILE A 83 5.94 -6.46 6.71
CA ILE A 83 7.36 -6.78 6.96
C ILE A 83 7.45 -8.07 7.78
N ASN A 84 6.62 -8.20 8.83
CA ASN A 84 6.55 -9.42 9.63
C ASN A 84 6.02 -10.63 8.85
N TYR A 85 5.05 -10.47 7.95
CA TYR A 85 4.60 -11.54 7.05
C TYR A 85 5.70 -12.03 6.12
N ASN A 86 6.52 -11.12 5.61
CA ASN A 86 7.65 -11.45 4.74
C ASN A 86 8.77 -12.15 5.55
N VAL A 87 9.16 -11.58 6.71
CA VAL A 87 10.22 -12.13 7.57
C VAL A 87 9.80 -13.46 8.22
N ALA A 88 8.56 -13.60 8.70
CA ALA A 88 8.08 -14.82 9.35
C ALA A 88 7.89 -15.99 8.36
N ARG A 89 7.53 -15.74 7.09
CA ARG A 89 7.52 -16.81 6.06
C ARG A 89 8.92 -17.15 5.58
N LEU A 90 9.81 -16.16 5.42
CA LEU A 90 11.20 -16.38 5.03
C LEU A 90 11.95 -17.23 6.07
N SER A 91 11.79 -16.94 7.36
CA SER A 91 12.39 -17.73 8.45
C SER A 91 11.79 -19.13 8.59
N LYS A 92 10.49 -19.30 8.31
CA LYS A 92 9.84 -20.63 8.33
C LYS A 92 10.24 -21.52 7.13
N GLN A 93 10.79 -20.94 6.06
CA GLN A 93 11.34 -21.67 4.91
C GLN A 93 12.84 -21.98 5.04
N THR A 94 13.59 -21.24 5.86
CA THR A 94 15.01 -21.52 6.13
C THR A 94 15.24 -22.41 7.35
N TYR A 95 14.20 -22.70 8.15
CA TYR A 95 14.20 -23.71 9.22
C TYR A 95 13.60 -25.06 8.77
N GLN A 96 13.88 -25.48 7.54
CA GLN A 96 13.76 -26.87 7.11
C GLN A 96 15.08 -27.34 6.52
N HIS A 97 16.08 -27.49 7.38
CA HIS A 97 17.22 -28.38 7.20
C HIS A 97 17.60 -28.97 8.55
#